data_AF-A0A0D0RD78-F1
#
_entry.id   AF-A0A0D0RD78-F1
#
_cell.length_a   1.000
_cell.length_b   1.000
_cell.length_c   1.000
_cell.angle_alpha   90.00
_cell.angle_beta   90.00
_cell.angle_gamma   90.00
#
_symmetry.space_group_name_H-M   'P 1'
#
loop_
_entity.id
_entity.type
_entity.pdbx_description
1 polymer ?
#
loop_
_entity_poly.entity_id
_entity_poly.type
_entity_poly.pdbx_seq_one_letter_code
_entity_poly.pdbx_strand_id
1 'polypeptide(L)' 'MILESPKNSVIQEDIEELVNQFPHFKKFNDQTILVTGSTGLIGSQIVKTLACFNRLKHTHMTIIAHARNEKKQLIYLVI' A
#
# COMPACT_ATOMS: atom_id res chain seq x y z
N MET A 1 -2.43 7.82 -14.07
CA MET A 1 -2.61 7.01 -12.84
C MET A 1 -1.25 6.40 -12.49
N ILE A 2 -0.76 6.56 -11.27
CA ILE A 2 0.57 6.05 -10.86
C ILE A 2 0.37 4.63 -10.31
N LEU A 3 1.11 3.65 -10.82
CA LEU A 3 1.10 2.25 -10.37
C LEU A 3 2.05 2.05 -9.18
N GLU A 4 1.77 1.04 -8.35
CA GLU A 4 2.52 0.76 -7.12
C GLU A 4 3.84 0.01 -7.38
N SER A 5 3.95 -0.67 -8.52
CA SER A 5 5.14 -1.38 -8.99
C SER A 5 5.40 -1.13 -10.49
N PRO A 6 5.70 0.10 -10.92
CA PRO A 6 5.79 0.46 -12.34
C PRO A 6 6.98 -0.19 -13.08
N LYS A 7 7.97 -0.72 -12.35
CA LYS A 7 9.17 -1.38 -12.90
C LYS A 7 9.07 -2.90 -12.94
N ASN A 8 8.01 -3.48 -12.36
CA ASN A 8 7.83 -4.93 -12.30
C ASN A 8 6.34 -5.25 -12.43
N SER A 9 5.95 -5.67 -13.64
CA SER A 9 4.57 -5.97 -14.01
C SER A 9 4.01 -7.17 -13.27
N VAL A 10 4.82 -8.21 -13.03
CA VAL A 10 4.38 -9.40 -12.29
C VAL A 10 3.93 -9.02 -10.88
N ILE A 11 4.75 -8.23 -10.17
CA ILE A 11 4.36 -7.72 -8.83
C ILE A 11 3.11 -6.84 -8.91
N GLN A 12 2.97 -6.03 -9.97
CA GLN A 12 1.79 -5.19 -10.14
C GLN A 12 0.53 -6.03 -10.34
N GLU A 13 0.57 -7.03 -11.21
CA GLU A 13 -0.52 -7.97 -11.48
C GLU A 13 -0.91 -8.73 -10.22
N ASP A 14 0.07 -9.27 -9.48
CA ASP A 14 -0.16 -9.98 -8.20
C ASP A 14 -0.88 -9.09 -7.17
N ILE A 15 -0.49 -7.81 -7.07
CA ILE A 15 -1.11 -6.86 -6.14
C ILE A 15 -2.56 -6.58 -6.55
N GLU A 16 -2.83 -6.36 -7.84
CA GLU A 16 -4.18 -6.08 -8.33
C GLU A 16 -5.09 -7.30 -8.19
N GLU A 17 -4.58 -8.50 -8.48
CA GLU A 17 -5.31 -9.75 -8.27
C GLU A 17 -5.66 -9.94 -6.80
N LEU A 18 -4.70 -9.75 -5.89
CA LEU A 18 -4.92 -9.83 -4.45
C LEU A 18 -6.00 -8.85 -4.00
N VAL A 19 -5.94 -7.58 -4.41
CA VAL A 19 -6.93 -6.55 -4.05
C VAL A 19 -8.32 -6.88 -4.58
N ASN A 20 -8.42 -7.46 -5.77
CA ASN A 20 -9.70 -7.83 -6.38
C ASN A 20 -10.35 -9.05 -5.73
N GLN A 21 -9.54 -10.00 -5.25
CA GLN A 21 -10.03 -11.23 -4.61
C GLN A 21 -10.20 -11.08 -3.09
N PHE A 22 -9.65 -10.03 -2.46
CA PHE A 22 -9.65 -9.90 -1.00
C PHE A 22 -11.07 -9.74 -0.43
N PRO A 23 -11.54 -10.70 0.39
CA PRO A 23 -12.86 -10.61 0.99
C PRO A 23 -12.86 -9.55 2.10
N HIS A 24 -14.02 -8.90 2.30
CA HIS A 24 -14.21 -7.93 3.39
C HIS A 24 -13.30 -6.69 3.36
N PHE A 25 -12.79 -6.29 2.19
CA PHE A 25 -11.95 -5.09 2.06
C PHE A 25 -12.60 -3.81 2.60
N LYS A 26 -13.95 -3.76 2.69
CA LYS A 26 -14.69 -2.64 3.28
C LYS A 26 -14.29 -2.31 4.73
N LYS A 27 -13.69 -3.26 5.46
CA LYS A 27 -13.13 -2.99 6.81
C LYS A 27 -11.99 -1.97 6.79
N PHE A 28 -11.39 -1.74 5.64
CA PHE A 28 -10.33 -0.76 5.45
C PHE A 28 -10.86 0.63 5.09
N ASN A 29 -12.18 0.80 4.90
CA ASN A 29 -12.74 2.11 4.56
C ASN A 29 -12.44 3.14 5.65
N ASP A 30 -11.90 4.28 5.21
CA ASP A 30 -11.61 5.47 6.03
C ASP A 30 -10.67 5.18 7.22
N GLN A 31 -9.91 4.08 7.16
CA GLN A 31 -8.98 3.69 8.22
C GLN A 31 -7.63 4.41 8.09
N THR A 32 -6.99 4.66 9.23
CA THR A 32 -5.57 5.04 9.28
C THR A 32 -4.73 3.83 9.64
N ILE A 33 -3.75 3.48 8.80
CA ILE A 33 -2.93 2.28 8.97
C ILE A 33 -1.45 2.67 9.07
N LEU A 34 -0.83 2.35 10.20
CA LEU A 34 0.61 2.49 10.42
C LEU A 34 1.34 1.21 10.02
N VAL A 35 2.22 1.30 9.02
CA VAL A 35 3.10 0.19 8.61
C VAL A 35 4.51 0.45 9.13
N THR A 36 4.94 -0.29 10.14
CA THR A 36 6.34 -0.27 10.62
C THR A 36 7.24 -1.12 9.74
N GLY A 37 8.49 -0.71 9.53
CA GLY A 37 9.42 -1.46 8.68
C GLY A 37 9.05 -1.38 7.19
N SER A 38 8.41 -0.29 6.78
CA SER A 38 7.89 -0.07 5.42
C SER A 38 8.95 -0.10 4.31
N THR A 39 10.23 0.01 4.64
CA THR A 39 11.35 -0.11 3.69
C THR A 39 11.88 -1.53 3.52
N GLY A 40 11.41 -2.49 4.32
CA GLY A 40 11.76 -3.90 4.19
C GLY A 40 10.99 -4.56 3.05
N LEU A 41 11.36 -5.80 2.70
CA LEU A 41 10.70 -6.55 1.64
C LEU A 41 9.19 -6.62 1.87
N ILE A 42 8.76 -7.21 2.99
CA ILE A 42 7.35 -7.41 3.33
C ILE A 42 6.63 -6.06 3.55
N GLY A 43 7.20 -5.17 4.37
CA GLY A 43 6.58 -3.88 4.69
C GLY A 43 6.33 -3.02 3.45
N SER A 44 7.25 -3.05 2.48
CA SER A 44 7.06 -2.31 1.22
C SER A 44 5.94 -2.89 0.36
N GLN A 45 5.76 -4.20 0.34
CA GLN A 45 4.63 -4.83 -0.38
C GLN A 45 3.30 -4.51 0.30
N ILE A 46 3.24 -4.51 1.63
CA ILE A 46 2.03 -4.11 2.37
C ILE A 46 1.62 -2.68 2.00
N VAL A 47 2.54 -1.71 2.02
CA VAL A 47 2.23 -0.33 1.65
C VAL A 47 1.70 -0.24 0.21
N LYS A 48 2.31 -0.95 -0.74
CA LYS A 48 1.85 -0.99 -2.13
C LYS A 48 0.47 -1.62 -2.27
N THR A 49 0.20 -2.73 -1.59
CA THR A 49 -1.13 -3.37 -1.63
C THR A 49 -2.19 -2.46 -1.05
N LEU A 50 -1.92 -1.78 0.07
CA LEU A 50 -2.85 -0.81 0.66
C LEU A 50 -3.08 0.39 -0.27
N ALA A 51 -2.04 0.90 -0.93
CA ALA A 51 -2.19 1.95 -1.94
C ALA A 51 -3.08 1.49 -3.12
N CYS A 52 -2.90 0.24 -3.57
CA CYS A 52 -3.73 -0.34 -4.62
C CYS A 52 -5.20 -0.51 -4.20
N PHE A 53 -5.48 -0.82 -2.93
CA PHE A 53 -6.85 -0.78 -2.40
C PHE A 53 -7.47 0.61 -2.54
N ASN A 54 -6.76 1.70 -2.20
CA ASN A 54 -7.29 3.06 -2.41
C ASN A 54 -7.57 3.32 -3.89
N ARG A 55 -6.66 2.93 -4.79
CA ARG A 55 -6.80 3.14 -6.23
C ARG A 55 -7.96 2.37 -6.86
N LEU A 56 -8.11 1.07 -6.53
CA LEU A 56 -9.08 0.17 -7.19
C LEU A 56 -10.42 0.05 -6.46
N LYS A 57 -10.43 0.22 -5.14
CA LYS A 57 -11.61 -0.02 -4.29
C LYS A 57 -12.12 1.24 -3.59
N HIS A 58 -11.45 2.39 -3.76
CA HIS A 58 -11.83 3.68 -3.18
C HIS A 58 -12.07 3.57 -1.67
N THR A 59 -11.11 2.97 -0.97
CA THR A 59 -11.20 2.76 0.48
C THR A 59 -10.84 4.00 1.29
N HIS A 60 -10.23 5.03 0.68
CA HIS A 60 -9.84 6.29 1.35
C HIS A 60 -9.00 6.07 2.62
N MET A 61 -8.16 5.04 2.64
CA MET A 61 -7.25 4.80 3.75
C MET A 61 -6.21 5.91 3.83
N THR A 62 -5.82 6.27 5.05
CA THR A 62 -4.61 7.04 5.32
C THR A 62 -3.50 6.06 5.69
N ILE A 63 -2.50 5.90 4.82
CA ILE A 63 -1.39 4.97 5.06
C ILE A 63 -0.19 5.76 5.61
N ILE A 64 0.34 5.34 6.76
CA ILE A 64 1.52 5.92 7.40
C ILE A 64 2.67 4.91 7.31
N ALA A 65 3.66 5.18 6.48
CA ALA A 65 4.83 4.32 6.30
C ALA A 65 5.98 4.74 7.24
N HIS A 66 6.32 3.93 8.23
CA HIS A 66 7.38 4.22 9.21
C HIS A 66 8.67 3.42 8.95
N ALA A 67 9.81 4.12 8.83
CA ALA A 67 11.14 3.55 8.63
C ALA A 67 12.22 4.23 9.48
N ARG A 68 13.24 3.45 9.88
CA ARG A 68 14.27 3.82 10.86
C ARG A 68 15.38 4.75 10.35
N ASN A 69 15.47 5.03 9.05
CA ASN A 69 16.60 5.77 8.49
C ASN A 69 16.14 7.13 7.98
N GLU A 70 16.72 8.22 8.50
CA GLU A 70 16.45 9.63 8.13
C GLU A 70 16.61 9.91 6.62
N LYS A 71 17.50 9.20 5.91
CA LYS A 71 17.60 9.31 4.44
C LYS A 71 16.49 8.59 3.66
N LYS A 72 15.75 7.70 4.33
CA LYS A 72 14.54 7.02 3.83
C LYS A 72 13.30 7.42 4.65
N GLN A 73 13.37 8.51 5.43
CA GLN A 73 12.22 9.05 6.15
C GLN A 73 11.33 9.75 5.14
N LEU A 74 10.42 8.98 4.58
CA LEU A 74 9.24 9.54 3.97
C LEU A 74 8.07 8.90 4.72
N ILE A 75 7.50 9.68 5.63
CA ILE A 75 6.09 9.51 5.98
C ILE A 75 5.35 9.87 4.69
N TYR A 76 5.17 8.88 3.81
CA TYR A 76 4.29 9.03 2.67
C TYR A 76 2.88 8.88 3.19
N LEU A 77 2.17 10.00 3.26
CA LEU A 77 0.73 9.96 3.27
C LEU A 77 0.30 9.54 1.87
N VAL A 78 -0.14 8.30 1.73
CA VAL A 78 -0.86 7.86 0.55
C VAL A 78 -2.34 8.04 0.87
N ILE A 79 -2.95 9.03 0.20
CA ILE A 79 -4.40 9.32 0.24
C ILE A 79 -5.02 8.69 -1.00
#